data_AF-A0A8T9SCZ8-F1
#
_entry.id   AF-A0A8T9SCZ8-F1
#
_cell.length_a   1.000
_cell.length_b   1.000
_cell.length_c   1.000
_cell.angle_alpha   90.00
_cell.angle_beta   90.00
_cell.angle_gamma   90.00
#
_symmetry.space_group_name_H-M   'P 1'
#
loop_
_entity.id
_entity.type
_entity.pdbx_description
1 polymer ?
#
loop_
_entity_poly.entity_id
_entity_poly.type
_entity_poly.pdbx_seq_one_letter_code
_entity_poly.pdbx_strand_id
1 'polypeptide(L)'
;MPVAQRFTREADYRRERDFGAKVGATFEFVTSQFRPLLKCLAYFVLPAALLGGIGMGLLMGNFLSSIPGMGGRFPGGRTSRVTESFGTANAMMTTSSVLGICLAAAGFLAAFLLLSSTVYAFVRVRMNTPPDEPVAPSAVWRLLRSRLGSVVGAWLLLGTVLGLGFGILSGALALAGPGFVVLVFPALLWVVVCLSLYFPALWMEDGGVVAAFRRSFYLIKGKWWSTLGLYMIITFITGVMNYLFIIPFYAMMAAKVLLHWNVDDSNVLSIAAMAIYALGWIFTAVLPLVAMLFQYFNLVERREGVGLRQLLNTLGQASAPRVSNAAYRPDEEGEY
;
A
#
# COMPACT_ATOMS: atom_id res chain seq x y z
N MET A 1 3.49 -30.51 -6.36
CA MET A 1 3.41 -29.91 -7.71
C MET A 1 4.10 -28.56 -7.66
N PRO A 2 5.13 -28.28 -8.48
CA PRO A 2 5.70 -26.94 -8.53
C PRO A 2 4.62 -26.00 -9.07
N VAL A 3 4.25 -25.00 -8.27
CA VAL A 3 3.30 -23.97 -8.68
C VAL A 3 3.88 -23.30 -9.94
N ALA A 4 3.19 -23.39 -11.07
CA ALA A 4 3.59 -22.68 -12.29
C ALA A 4 3.81 -21.21 -11.92
N GLN A 5 5.04 -20.71 -12.07
CA GLN A 5 5.38 -19.35 -11.65
C GLN A 5 4.65 -18.34 -12.56
N ARG A 6 3.49 -17.88 -12.12
CA ARG A 6 2.72 -16.80 -12.76
C ARG A 6 3.26 -15.44 -12.34
N PHE A 7 3.19 -14.46 -13.24
CA PHE A 7 3.80 -13.12 -13.10
C PHE A 7 5.34 -13.15 -13.12
N THR A 8 5.89 -13.79 -14.14
CA THR A 8 7.34 -13.84 -14.36
C THR A 8 7.79 -13.09 -15.61
N ARG A 9 6.85 -12.79 -16.52
CA ARG A 9 7.10 -12.04 -17.76
C ARG A 9 6.37 -10.71 -17.75
N GLU A 10 6.93 -9.71 -18.42
CA GLU A 10 6.30 -8.39 -18.60
C GLU A 10 4.88 -8.49 -19.21
N ALA A 11 4.66 -9.44 -20.13
CA ALA A 11 3.36 -9.71 -20.74
C ALA A 11 2.29 -10.18 -19.74
N ASP A 12 2.67 -10.70 -18.58
CA ASP A 12 1.72 -11.05 -17.52
C ASP A 12 1.21 -9.81 -16.79
N TYR A 13 1.94 -8.69 -16.80
CA TYR A 13 1.54 -7.46 -16.14
C TYR A 13 0.75 -6.55 -17.07
N ARG A 14 1.21 -6.39 -18.32
CA ARG A 14 0.63 -5.47 -19.32
C ARG A 14 -0.53 -6.11 -20.08
N ARG A 15 -1.69 -6.19 -19.43
CA ARG A 15 -2.94 -6.69 -20.04
C ARG A 15 -4.09 -5.78 -19.67
N GLU A 16 -4.99 -5.57 -20.62
CA GLU A 16 -6.31 -5.01 -20.31
C GLU A 16 -7.05 -5.97 -19.38
N ARG A 17 -7.59 -5.43 -18.30
CA ARG A 17 -8.31 -6.19 -17.29
C ARG A 17 -9.59 -5.49 -16.91
N ASP A 18 -10.64 -6.28 -16.81
CA ASP A 18 -11.87 -5.86 -16.18
C ASP A 18 -11.71 -5.76 -14.67
N PHE A 19 -12.72 -5.19 -14.02
CA PHE A 19 -12.70 -4.91 -12.60
C PHE A 19 -12.31 -6.12 -11.74
N GLY A 20 -13.04 -7.23 -11.87
CA GLY A 20 -12.79 -8.46 -11.11
C GLY A 20 -11.43 -9.09 -11.42
N ALA A 21 -11.00 -9.02 -12.69
CA ALA A 21 -9.70 -9.54 -13.11
C ALA A 21 -8.52 -8.79 -12.46
N LYS A 22 -8.66 -7.49 -12.16
CA LYS A 22 -7.64 -6.72 -11.42
C LYS A 22 -7.53 -7.19 -9.97
N VAL A 23 -8.66 -7.41 -9.31
CA VAL A 23 -8.69 -7.93 -7.93
C VAL A 23 -8.08 -9.34 -7.91
N GLY A 24 -8.51 -10.23 -8.81
CA GLY A 24 -7.97 -11.58 -8.94
C GLY A 24 -6.46 -11.59 -9.18
N ALA A 25 -5.97 -10.79 -10.13
CA ALA A 25 -4.53 -10.67 -10.41
C ALA A 25 -3.72 -10.15 -9.20
N THR A 26 -4.32 -9.28 -8.38
CA THR A 26 -3.69 -8.77 -7.16
C THR A 26 -3.42 -9.90 -6.17
N PHE A 27 -4.45 -10.69 -5.84
CA PHE A 27 -4.31 -11.84 -4.93
C PHE A 27 -3.40 -12.92 -5.51
N GLU A 28 -3.53 -13.19 -6.81
CA GLU A 28 -2.72 -14.18 -7.50
C GLU A 28 -1.23 -13.80 -7.50
N PHE A 29 -0.91 -12.52 -7.73
CA PHE A 29 0.46 -12.03 -7.63
C PHE A 29 1.03 -12.15 -6.21
N VAL A 30 0.26 -11.69 -5.21
CA VAL A 30 0.72 -11.73 -3.81
C VAL A 30 0.92 -13.16 -3.33
N THR A 31 0.07 -14.09 -3.74
CA THR A 31 0.19 -15.51 -3.39
C THR A 31 1.31 -16.22 -4.17
N SER A 32 1.47 -15.93 -5.48
CA SER A 32 2.54 -16.55 -6.29
C SER A 32 3.94 -16.09 -5.88
N GLN A 33 4.08 -14.82 -5.51
CA GLN A 33 5.34 -14.20 -5.10
C GLN A 33 5.47 -14.03 -3.58
N PHE A 34 4.66 -14.74 -2.79
CA PHE A 34 4.59 -14.54 -1.34
C PHE A 34 5.95 -14.66 -0.64
N ARG A 35 6.70 -15.74 -0.90
CA ARG A 35 7.97 -16.00 -0.20
C ARG A 35 9.07 -14.97 -0.54
N PRO A 36 9.36 -14.67 -1.83
CA PRO A 36 10.38 -13.65 -2.16
C PRO A 36 9.98 -12.25 -1.68
N LEU A 37 8.69 -11.89 -1.83
CA LEU A 37 8.18 -10.59 -1.41
C LEU A 37 8.25 -10.44 0.11
N LEU A 38 7.83 -11.46 0.86
CA LEU A 38 7.92 -11.47 2.32
C LEU A 38 9.36 -11.30 2.82
N LYS A 39 10.34 -11.98 2.21
CA LYS A 39 11.75 -11.77 2.59
C LYS A 39 12.15 -10.31 2.42
N CYS A 40 11.81 -9.67 1.30
CA CYS A 40 12.14 -8.26 1.07
C CYS A 40 11.45 -7.34 2.09
N LEU A 41 10.17 -7.59 2.39
CA LEU A 41 9.45 -6.83 3.42
C LEU A 41 10.05 -7.00 4.82
N ALA A 42 10.43 -8.24 5.17
CA ALA A 42 11.05 -8.55 6.45
C ALA A 42 12.40 -7.87 6.63
N TYR A 43 13.21 -7.75 5.57
CA TYR A 43 14.51 -7.08 5.66
C TYR A 43 14.40 -5.55 5.69
N PHE A 44 13.54 -4.96 4.86
CA PHE A 44 13.53 -3.51 4.66
C PHE A 44 12.46 -2.78 5.46
N VAL A 45 11.26 -3.35 5.59
CA VAL A 45 10.09 -2.65 6.13
C VAL A 45 9.86 -2.95 7.61
N LEU A 46 10.18 -4.18 8.03
CA LEU A 46 9.95 -4.67 9.39
C LEU A 46 10.55 -3.76 10.48
N PRO A 47 11.81 -3.29 10.39
CA PRO A 47 12.39 -2.46 11.44
C PRO A 47 11.62 -1.14 11.63
N ALA A 48 11.28 -0.47 10.54
CA ALA A 48 10.53 0.79 10.58
C ALA A 48 9.11 0.60 11.12
N ALA A 49 8.47 -0.50 10.74
CA ALA A 49 7.11 -0.78 11.21
C ALA A 49 7.06 -1.20 12.68
N LEU A 50 8.05 -1.94 13.17
CA LEU A 50 8.18 -2.23 14.60
C LEU A 50 8.39 -0.95 15.41
N LEU A 51 9.19 0.00 14.92
CA LEU A 51 9.29 1.32 15.53
C LEU A 51 7.93 2.02 15.59
N GLY A 52 7.16 1.99 14.49
CA GLY A 52 5.80 2.52 14.45
C GLY A 52 4.86 1.84 15.46
N GLY A 53 4.91 0.51 15.53
CA GLY A 53 4.14 -0.31 16.46
C GLY A 53 4.51 -0.08 17.93
N ILE A 54 5.80 0.12 18.24
CA ILE A 54 6.25 0.48 19.59
C ILE A 54 5.72 1.86 19.98
N GLY A 55 5.85 2.85 19.09
CA GLY A 55 5.31 4.20 19.34
C GLY A 55 3.80 4.17 19.58
N MET A 56 3.07 3.42 18.76
CA MET A 56 1.63 3.24 18.92
C MET A 56 1.29 2.48 20.20
N GLY A 57 2.08 1.48 20.57
CA GLY A 57 1.95 0.72 21.81
C GLY A 57 2.10 1.56 23.06
N LEU A 58 3.06 2.50 23.07
CA LEU A 58 3.21 3.48 24.15
C LEU A 58 1.99 4.39 24.26
N LEU A 59 1.51 4.91 23.12
CA LEU A 59 0.32 5.76 23.07
C LEU A 59 -0.93 5.01 23.58
N MET A 60 -1.14 3.78 23.09
CA MET A 60 -2.29 2.96 23.43
C MET A 60 -2.21 2.39 24.84
N GLY A 61 -1.01 2.15 25.36
CA GLY A 61 -0.77 1.79 26.76
C GLY A 61 -1.18 2.92 27.70
N ASN A 62 -0.72 4.15 27.44
CA ASN A 62 -1.14 5.33 28.21
C ASN A 62 -2.66 5.56 28.11
N PHE A 63 -3.24 5.38 26.92
CA PHE A 63 -4.68 5.45 26.73
C PHE A 63 -5.40 4.41 27.58
N LEU A 64 -4.96 3.15 27.54
CA LEU A 64 -5.55 2.08 28.33
C LEU A 64 -5.44 2.40 29.83
N SER A 65 -4.30 2.89 30.32
CA SER A 65 -4.10 3.34 31.70
C SER A 65 -5.06 4.45 32.12
N SER A 66 -5.41 5.37 31.20
CA SER A 66 -6.34 6.47 31.47
C SER A 66 -7.81 6.04 31.59
N ILE A 67 -8.19 4.85 31.11
CA ILE A 67 -9.57 4.34 31.24
C ILE A 67 -9.81 3.95 32.70
N PRO A 68 -10.73 4.62 33.43
CA PRO A 68 -11.13 4.19 34.75
C PRO A 68 -11.78 2.80 34.65
N GLY A 69 -11.34 1.85 35.48
CA GLY A 69 -12.05 0.57 35.61
C GLY A 69 -13.49 0.84 36.06
N MET A 70 -14.45 0.06 35.57
CA MET A 70 -15.89 0.27 35.85
C MET A 70 -16.23 0.21 37.37
N GLY A 71 -15.33 -0.35 38.19
CA GLY A 71 -15.39 -0.41 39.67
C GLY A 71 -14.61 0.69 40.41
N GLY A 72 -13.98 1.62 39.70
CA GLY A 72 -13.34 2.80 40.29
C GLY A 72 -14.40 3.80 40.73
N ARG A 73 -14.71 3.82 42.03
CA ARG A 73 -15.49 4.84 42.77
C ARG A 73 -15.78 6.08 41.93
N PHE A 74 -17.04 6.28 41.53
CA PHE A 74 -17.56 7.61 41.23
C PHE A 74 -17.34 8.44 42.51
N PRO A 75 -16.43 9.43 42.54
CA PRO A 75 -16.40 10.35 43.66
C PRO A 75 -17.72 11.10 43.57
N GLY A 76 -18.57 10.95 44.58
CA GLY A 76 -19.85 11.65 44.69
C GLY A 76 -19.69 13.16 44.91
N GLY A 77 -18.94 13.83 44.04
CA GLY A 77 -18.78 15.27 44.00
C GLY A 77 -18.98 15.73 42.56
N ARG A 78 -19.76 16.81 42.38
CA ARG A 78 -19.86 17.54 41.11
C ARG A 78 -18.47 18.08 40.72
N THR A 79 -17.60 17.25 40.16
CA THR A 79 -16.47 17.72 39.36
C THR A 79 -17.05 18.16 38.03
N SER A 80 -16.94 19.46 37.74
CA SER A 80 -17.41 20.05 36.48
C SER A 80 -16.87 19.25 35.29
N ARG A 81 -17.72 18.93 34.31
CA ARG A 81 -17.35 18.28 33.03
C ARG A 81 -16.11 18.90 32.36
N VAL A 82 -15.84 20.17 32.65
CA VAL A 82 -14.64 20.90 32.24
C VAL A 82 -13.37 20.27 32.83
N THR A 83 -13.31 19.96 34.12
CA THR A 83 -12.11 19.40 34.79
C THR A 83 -11.76 17.98 34.28
N GLU A 84 -12.75 17.16 33.94
CA GLU A 84 -12.56 15.84 33.30
C GLU A 84 -12.06 15.98 31.84
N SER A 85 -12.57 16.98 31.11
CA SER A 85 -12.12 17.29 29.74
C SER A 85 -10.67 17.82 29.72
N PHE A 86 -10.29 18.62 30.72
CA PHE A 86 -8.92 19.11 30.90
C PHE A 86 -7.98 18.01 31.41
N GLY A 87 -8.44 17.11 32.28
CA GLY A 87 -7.64 15.98 32.78
C GLY A 87 -7.30 14.94 31.70
N THR A 88 -8.27 14.61 30.83
CA THR A 88 -8.06 13.72 29.68
C THR A 88 -7.16 14.35 28.61
N ALA A 89 -7.33 15.65 28.32
CA ALA A 89 -6.41 16.38 27.44
C ALA A 89 -4.97 16.42 28.00
N ASN A 90 -4.80 16.64 29.31
CA ASN A 90 -3.48 16.67 29.94
C ASN A 90 -2.81 15.29 29.98
N ALA A 91 -3.58 14.21 30.16
CA ALA A 91 -3.08 12.83 30.07
C ALA A 91 -2.58 12.47 28.67
N MET A 92 -3.24 12.97 27.62
CA MET A 92 -2.79 12.82 26.23
C MET A 92 -1.54 13.66 25.89
N MET A 93 -1.24 14.71 26.67
CA MET A 93 -0.06 15.57 26.50
C MET A 93 1.13 15.20 27.41
N THR A 94 1.07 14.06 28.11
CA THR A 94 2.20 13.54 28.89
C THR A 94 3.43 13.32 27.98
N THR A 95 4.65 13.55 28.49
CA THR A 95 5.92 13.37 27.76
C THR A 95 6.03 11.99 27.08
N SER A 96 5.52 10.93 27.71
CA SER A 96 5.48 9.57 27.16
C SER A 96 4.51 9.42 25.99
N SER A 97 3.37 10.12 26.01
CA SER A 97 2.38 10.12 24.93
C SER A 97 2.89 10.89 23.70
N VAL A 98 3.57 12.03 23.91
CA VAL A 98 4.19 12.80 22.83
C VAL A 98 5.29 11.99 22.15
N LEU A 99 6.17 11.34 22.93
CA LEU A 99 7.18 10.42 22.41
C LEU A 99 6.54 9.29 21.59
N GLY A 100 5.47 8.67 22.12
CA GLY A 100 4.72 7.62 21.43
C GLY A 100 4.15 8.09 20.09
N ILE A 101 3.55 9.29 20.04
CA ILE A 101 3.01 9.88 18.81
C ILE A 101 4.13 10.14 17.79
N CYS A 102 5.23 10.77 18.20
CA CYS A 102 6.34 11.07 17.29
C CYS A 102 6.96 9.78 16.73
N LEU A 103 7.17 8.77 17.59
CA LEU A 103 7.73 7.49 17.18
C LEU A 103 6.77 6.71 16.28
N ALA A 104 5.47 6.70 16.59
CA ALA A 104 4.44 6.09 15.76
C ALA A 104 4.39 6.75 14.38
N ALA A 105 4.31 8.09 14.35
CA ALA A 105 4.25 8.86 13.11
C ALA A 105 5.50 8.64 12.25
N ALA A 106 6.70 8.77 12.83
CA ALA A 106 7.95 8.56 12.11
C ALA A 106 8.10 7.12 11.63
N GLY A 107 7.79 6.15 12.49
CA GLY A 107 7.87 4.72 12.19
C GLY A 107 6.91 4.29 11.09
N PHE A 108 5.63 4.64 11.19
CA PHE A 108 4.64 4.30 10.15
C PHE A 108 4.90 5.02 8.83
N LEU A 109 5.33 6.28 8.86
CA LEU A 109 5.67 7.02 7.64
C LEU A 109 6.89 6.39 6.94
N ALA A 110 7.95 6.08 7.70
CA ALA A 110 9.11 5.37 7.17
C ALA A 110 8.74 3.97 6.65
N ALA A 111 7.91 3.23 7.40
CA ALA A 111 7.44 1.91 7.01
C ALA A 111 6.64 1.97 5.71
N PHE A 112 5.73 2.92 5.56
CA PHE A 112 4.92 3.04 4.35
C PHE A 112 5.75 3.47 3.12
N LEU A 113 6.71 4.38 3.32
CA LEU A 113 7.65 4.77 2.28
C LEU A 113 8.47 3.56 1.80
N LEU A 114 9.03 2.79 2.74
CA LEU A 114 9.82 1.60 2.42
C LEU A 114 8.96 0.48 1.82
N LEU A 115 7.72 0.33 2.29
CA LEU A 115 6.77 -0.66 1.78
C LEU A 115 6.40 -0.38 0.33
N SER A 116 5.90 0.81 0.03
CA SER A 116 5.53 1.22 -1.33
C SER A 116 6.73 1.06 -2.28
N SER A 117 7.90 1.53 -1.85
CA SER A 117 9.11 1.45 -2.64
C SER A 117 9.58 0.02 -2.88
N THR A 118 9.54 -0.83 -1.85
CA THR A 118 9.95 -2.24 -1.94
C THR A 118 9.01 -3.03 -2.85
N VAL A 119 7.70 -2.84 -2.74
CA VAL A 119 6.72 -3.52 -3.60
C VAL A 119 6.92 -3.15 -5.07
N TYR A 120 7.06 -1.86 -5.38
CA TYR A 120 7.24 -1.43 -6.77
C TYR A 120 8.64 -1.75 -7.32
N ALA A 121 9.69 -1.62 -6.52
CA ALA A 121 11.03 -2.07 -6.89
C ALA A 121 11.05 -3.59 -7.15
N PHE A 122 10.38 -4.37 -6.30
CA PHE A 122 10.27 -5.83 -6.46
C PHE A 122 9.60 -6.19 -7.79
N VAL A 123 8.47 -5.56 -8.12
CA VAL A 123 7.79 -5.82 -9.40
C VAL A 123 8.68 -5.45 -10.58
N ARG A 124 9.34 -4.29 -10.52
CA ARG A 124 10.25 -3.86 -11.59
C ARG A 124 11.45 -4.79 -11.77
N VAL A 125 12.05 -5.26 -10.67
CA VAL A 125 13.13 -6.26 -10.74
C VAL A 125 12.59 -7.56 -11.29
N ARG A 126 11.42 -8.04 -10.81
CA ARG A 126 10.81 -9.28 -11.30
C ARG A 126 10.55 -9.25 -12.81
N MET A 127 10.11 -8.11 -13.35
CA MET A 127 9.87 -7.96 -14.80
C MET A 127 11.16 -8.07 -15.65
N ASN A 128 12.33 -7.81 -15.05
CA ASN A 128 13.63 -7.83 -15.73
C ASN A 128 14.48 -9.06 -15.40
N THR A 129 14.09 -9.88 -14.42
CA THR A 129 14.78 -11.12 -14.05
C THR A 129 14.24 -12.29 -14.88
N PRO A 130 15.09 -13.24 -15.32
CA PRO A 130 14.63 -14.45 -16.00
C PRO A 130 13.50 -15.19 -15.26
N PRO A 131 12.61 -15.91 -15.96
CA PRO A 131 11.48 -16.61 -15.33
C PRO A 131 11.88 -17.62 -14.25
N ASP A 132 13.07 -18.23 -14.39
CA ASP A 132 13.49 -19.37 -13.58
C ASP A 132 14.27 -18.97 -12.31
N GLU A 133 14.67 -17.68 -12.20
CA GLU A 133 15.45 -17.19 -11.07
C GLU A 133 14.58 -16.46 -10.03
N PRO A 134 14.74 -16.75 -8.73
CA PRO A 134 14.05 -16.01 -7.68
C PRO A 134 14.64 -14.61 -7.55
N VAL A 135 13.78 -13.62 -7.28
CA VAL A 135 14.21 -12.24 -7.06
C VAL A 135 15.07 -12.14 -5.79
N ALA A 136 16.34 -11.75 -5.95
CA ALA A 136 17.26 -11.54 -4.86
C ALA A 136 16.97 -10.21 -4.13
N PRO A 137 16.90 -10.19 -2.77
CA PRO A 137 16.71 -8.95 -2.01
C PRO A 137 17.77 -7.87 -2.29
N SER A 138 19.00 -8.29 -2.61
CA SER A 138 20.10 -7.37 -2.94
C SER A 138 19.87 -6.62 -4.27
N ALA A 139 19.20 -7.23 -5.24
CA ALA A 139 18.83 -6.58 -6.49
C ALA A 139 17.76 -5.50 -6.25
N VAL A 140 16.77 -5.82 -5.41
CA VAL A 140 15.74 -4.86 -4.97
C VAL A 140 16.36 -3.70 -4.21
N TRP A 141 17.28 -3.97 -3.28
CA TRP A 141 17.99 -2.93 -2.52
C TRP A 141 18.82 -2.01 -3.41
N ARG A 142 19.51 -2.56 -4.41
CA ARG A 142 20.33 -1.77 -5.35
C ARG A 142 19.48 -0.78 -6.14
N LEU A 143 18.35 -1.24 -6.65
CA LEU A 143 17.41 -0.39 -7.38
C LEU A 143 16.73 0.62 -6.45
N LEU A 144 16.39 0.19 -5.22
CA LEU A 144 15.83 1.08 -4.21
C LEU A 144 16.80 2.21 -3.90
N ARG A 145 18.06 1.88 -3.56
CA ARG A 145 19.11 2.84 -3.21
C ARG A 145 19.40 3.85 -4.31
N SER A 146 19.43 3.42 -5.58
CA SER A 146 19.67 4.34 -6.70
C SER A 146 18.51 5.33 -6.93
N ARG A 147 17.30 4.98 -6.50
CA ARG A 147 16.10 5.82 -6.64
C ARG A 147 15.65 6.51 -5.36
N LEU A 148 16.31 6.29 -4.22
CA LEU A 148 15.91 6.86 -2.93
C LEU A 148 15.69 8.37 -2.99
N GLY A 149 16.56 9.13 -3.65
CA GLY A 149 16.41 10.59 -3.78
C GLY A 149 15.13 11.00 -4.52
N SER A 150 14.81 10.32 -5.63
CA SER A 150 13.58 10.56 -6.39
C SER A 150 12.33 10.15 -5.60
N VAL A 151 12.40 9.03 -4.88
CA VAL A 151 11.32 8.51 -4.03
C VAL A 151 11.04 9.45 -2.86
N VAL A 152 12.07 9.91 -2.14
CA VAL A 152 11.92 10.86 -1.05
C VAL A 152 11.38 12.19 -1.59
N GLY A 153 11.90 12.69 -2.71
CA GLY A 153 11.36 13.89 -3.37
C GLY A 153 9.89 13.74 -3.76
N ALA A 154 9.47 12.57 -4.25
CA ALA A 154 8.08 12.27 -4.55
C ALA A 154 7.19 12.23 -3.31
N TRP A 155 7.69 11.64 -2.23
CA TRP A 155 7.01 11.64 -0.93
C TRP A 155 6.86 13.03 -0.34
N LEU A 156 7.90 13.88 -0.45
CA LEU A 156 7.85 15.28 -0.01
C LEU A 156 6.86 16.10 -0.84
N LEU A 157 6.86 15.94 -2.16
CA LEU A 157 5.90 16.61 -3.04
C LEU A 157 4.47 16.16 -2.72
N LEU A 158 4.24 14.85 -2.57
CA LEU A 158 2.94 14.32 -2.20
C LEU A 158 2.50 14.83 -0.81
N GLY A 159 3.40 14.79 0.17
CA GLY A 159 3.14 15.29 1.52
C GLY A 159 2.81 16.78 1.54
N THR A 160 3.47 17.58 0.70
CA THR A 160 3.17 19.01 0.56
C THR A 160 1.80 19.22 -0.06
N VAL A 161 1.48 18.52 -1.16
CA VAL A 161 0.17 18.64 -1.84
C VAL A 161 -0.97 18.20 -0.92
N LEU A 162 -0.84 17.05 -0.25
CA LEU A 162 -1.85 16.57 0.69
C LEU A 162 -1.93 17.45 1.93
N GLY A 163 -0.80 17.91 2.47
CA GLY A 163 -0.74 18.80 3.62
C GLY A 163 -1.43 20.14 3.36
N LEU A 164 -1.22 20.73 2.18
CA LEU A 164 -1.98 21.92 1.75
C LEU A 164 -3.47 21.62 1.61
N GLY A 165 -3.83 20.48 1.01
CA GLY A 165 -5.22 20.05 0.91
C GLY A 165 -5.91 19.89 2.27
N PHE A 166 -5.24 19.25 3.22
CA PHE A 166 -5.71 19.10 4.61
C PHE A 166 -5.78 20.43 5.33
N GLY A 167 -4.81 21.33 5.14
CA GLY A 167 -4.81 22.68 5.71
C GLY A 167 -5.95 23.54 5.18
N ILE A 168 -6.27 23.45 3.89
CA ILE A 168 -7.45 24.09 3.30
C ILE A 168 -8.72 23.51 3.91
N LEU A 169 -8.81 22.19 4.06
CA LEU A 169 -9.97 21.51 4.63
C LEU A 169 -10.21 21.87 6.11
N SER A 170 -9.14 21.94 6.92
CA SER A 170 -9.23 22.30 8.33
C SER A 170 -9.53 23.80 8.50
N GLY A 171 -8.91 24.67 7.70
CA GLY A 171 -9.22 26.10 7.68
C GLY A 171 -10.66 26.38 7.25
N ALA A 172 -11.13 25.67 6.22
CA ALA A 172 -12.53 25.65 5.78
C ALA A 172 -13.49 25.31 6.93
N LEU A 173 -13.21 24.21 7.64
CA LEU A 173 -14.02 23.77 8.77
C LEU A 173 -14.03 24.81 9.90
N ALA A 174 -12.87 25.40 10.21
CA ALA A 174 -12.73 26.39 11.28
C ALA A 174 -13.43 27.72 10.97
N LEU A 175 -13.37 28.19 9.71
CA LEU A 175 -13.89 29.51 9.32
C LEU A 175 -15.36 29.47 8.91
N ALA A 176 -15.78 28.45 8.16
CA ALA A 176 -17.08 28.41 7.49
C ALA A 176 -17.98 27.25 7.97
N GLY A 177 -17.50 26.45 8.91
CA GLY A 177 -18.25 25.34 9.51
C GLY A 177 -18.40 24.11 8.60
N PRO A 178 -19.20 23.11 9.03
CA PRO A 178 -19.30 21.81 8.36
C PRO A 178 -19.83 21.89 6.92
N GLY A 179 -20.66 22.88 6.61
CA GLY A 179 -21.24 23.06 5.28
C GLY A 179 -20.20 23.31 4.19
N PHE A 180 -19.11 24.03 4.50
CA PHE A 180 -18.06 24.32 3.52
C PHE A 180 -17.15 23.11 3.24
N VAL A 181 -16.98 22.22 4.22
CA VAL A 181 -16.25 20.95 4.04
C VAL A 181 -16.87 20.10 2.93
N VAL A 182 -18.21 20.10 2.82
CA VAL A 182 -18.94 19.36 1.78
C VAL A 182 -18.60 19.85 0.36
N LEU A 183 -18.21 21.13 0.20
CA LEU A 183 -17.83 21.70 -1.09
C LEU A 183 -16.39 21.34 -1.49
N VAL A 184 -15.46 21.33 -0.53
CA VAL A 184 -14.03 21.07 -0.78
C VAL A 184 -13.74 19.57 -0.87
N PHE A 185 -14.48 18.76 -0.13
CA PHE A 185 -14.23 17.32 -0.01
C PHE A 185 -14.25 16.57 -1.36
N PRO A 186 -15.22 16.77 -2.27
CA PRO A 186 -15.22 16.11 -3.58
C PRO A 186 -13.99 16.45 -4.42
N ALA A 187 -13.51 17.69 -4.36
CA ALA A 187 -12.31 18.12 -5.08
C ALA A 187 -11.05 17.44 -4.52
N LEU A 188 -10.94 17.37 -3.19
CA LEU A 188 -9.82 16.66 -2.54
C LEU A 188 -9.86 15.15 -2.86
N LEU A 189 -11.04 14.53 -2.79
CA LEU A 189 -11.22 13.12 -3.13
C LEU A 189 -10.84 12.85 -4.60
N TRP A 190 -11.20 13.76 -5.51
CA TRP A 190 -10.78 13.65 -6.91
C TRP A 190 -9.26 13.63 -7.06
N VAL A 191 -8.56 14.55 -6.39
CA VAL A 191 -7.09 14.64 -6.40
C VAL A 191 -6.44 13.38 -5.81
N VAL A 192 -6.95 12.87 -4.67
CA VAL A 192 -6.43 11.65 -4.02
C VAL A 192 -6.55 10.44 -4.95
N VAL A 193 -7.69 10.27 -5.61
CA VAL A 193 -7.86 9.19 -6.58
C VAL A 193 -6.91 9.37 -7.75
N CYS A 194 -6.73 10.58 -8.29
CA CYS A 194 -5.74 10.85 -9.32
C CYS A 194 -4.32 10.44 -8.89
N LEU A 195 -3.93 10.78 -7.67
CA LEU A 195 -2.61 10.49 -7.12
C LEU A 195 -2.40 9.02 -6.73
N SER A 196 -3.45 8.20 -6.72
CA SER A 196 -3.32 6.76 -6.46
C SER A 196 -2.41 6.02 -7.46
N LEU A 197 -2.21 6.57 -8.67
CA LEU A 197 -1.30 6.04 -9.69
C LEU A 197 0.05 6.75 -9.74
N TYR A 198 0.30 7.69 -8.83
CA TYR A 198 1.52 8.48 -8.80
C TYR A 198 2.78 7.62 -8.61
N PHE A 199 2.80 6.78 -7.58
CA PHE A 199 3.93 5.89 -7.32
C PHE A 199 4.08 4.76 -8.36
N PRO A 200 3.01 4.10 -8.83
CA PRO A 200 3.11 3.21 -9.99
C PRO A 200 3.78 3.87 -11.19
N ALA A 201 3.38 5.09 -11.57
CA ALA A 201 4.00 5.83 -12.67
C ALA A 201 5.47 6.16 -12.40
N LEU A 202 5.80 6.64 -11.19
CA LEU A 202 7.19 6.97 -10.81
C LEU A 202 8.16 5.77 -10.88
N TRP A 203 7.66 4.60 -10.51
CA TRP A 203 8.48 3.39 -10.45
C TRP A 203 8.57 2.65 -11.77
N MET A 204 7.48 2.62 -12.54
CA MET A 204 7.42 1.90 -13.81
C MET A 204 7.92 2.73 -14.98
N GLU A 205 7.89 4.06 -14.89
CA GLU A 205 8.42 4.96 -15.90
C GLU A 205 9.76 5.56 -15.43
N ASP A 206 10.68 5.80 -16.36
CA ASP A 206 11.98 6.43 -16.08
C ASP A 206 11.89 7.98 -16.05
N GLY A 207 10.68 8.52 -15.89
CA GLY A 207 10.43 9.96 -15.81
C GLY A 207 10.79 10.57 -14.46
N GLY A 208 10.73 11.91 -14.39
CA GLY A 208 10.94 12.66 -13.16
C GLY A 208 9.72 12.70 -12.23
N VAL A 209 9.93 13.15 -10.99
CA VAL A 209 8.91 13.29 -9.93
C VAL A 209 7.67 14.06 -10.40
N VAL A 210 7.85 15.17 -11.11
CA VAL A 210 6.73 15.99 -11.63
C VAL A 210 6.09 15.36 -12.86
N ALA A 211 6.85 14.63 -13.67
CA ALA A 211 6.32 13.92 -14.83
C ALA A 211 5.36 12.81 -14.39
N ALA A 212 5.75 12.00 -13.39
CA ALA A 212 4.90 10.99 -12.77
C ALA A 212 3.60 11.59 -12.19
N PHE A 213 3.70 12.80 -11.61
CA PHE A 213 2.53 13.51 -11.10
C PHE A 213 1.54 13.80 -12.23
N ARG A 214 2.00 14.48 -13.30
CA ARG A 214 1.15 14.78 -14.48
C ARG A 214 0.61 13.52 -15.14
N ARG A 215 1.42 12.47 -15.19
CA ARG A 215 1.06 11.15 -15.73
C ARG A 215 -0.13 10.53 -15.01
N SER A 216 -0.14 10.60 -13.68
CA SER A 216 -1.23 10.04 -12.87
C SER A 216 -2.60 10.64 -13.22
N PHE A 217 -2.66 11.97 -13.40
CA PHE A 217 -3.87 12.67 -13.84
C PHE A 217 -4.25 12.31 -15.28
N TYR A 218 -3.28 12.21 -16.19
CA TYR A 218 -3.53 11.85 -17.58
C TYR A 218 -4.19 10.46 -17.70
N LEU A 219 -3.65 9.46 -16.99
CA LEU A 219 -4.15 8.08 -17.06
C LEU A 219 -5.59 7.97 -16.53
N ILE A 220 -5.92 8.67 -15.45
CA ILE A 220 -7.22 8.56 -14.77
C ILE A 220 -8.38 9.28 -15.47
N LYS A 221 -8.09 10.26 -16.35
CA LYS A 221 -9.13 10.96 -17.11
C LYS A 221 -10.10 9.96 -17.75
N GLY A 222 -11.41 10.17 -17.58
CA GLY A 222 -12.45 9.26 -18.11
C GLY A 222 -12.56 7.87 -17.46
N LYS A 223 -11.72 7.53 -16.48
CA LYS A 223 -11.76 6.23 -15.75
C LYS A 223 -11.73 6.41 -14.22
N TRP A 224 -11.97 7.62 -13.73
CA TRP A 224 -11.94 7.97 -12.31
C TRP A 224 -12.79 7.07 -11.41
N TRP A 225 -14.07 6.86 -11.76
CA TRP A 225 -14.97 5.98 -10.99
C TRP A 225 -14.50 4.53 -10.93
N SER A 226 -13.87 4.03 -12.00
CA SER A 226 -13.32 2.67 -12.03
C SER A 226 -12.10 2.54 -11.10
N THR A 227 -11.25 3.57 -11.06
CA THR A 227 -10.10 3.62 -10.14
C THR A 227 -10.56 3.76 -8.70
N LEU A 228 -11.49 4.67 -8.42
CA LEU A 228 -12.06 4.86 -7.09
C LEU A 228 -12.74 3.58 -6.59
N GLY A 229 -13.60 2.95 -7.40
CA GLY A 229 -14.26 1.70 -7.04
C GLY A 229 -13.28 0.59 -6.70
N LEU A 230 -12.18 0.49 -7.44
CA LEU A 230 -11.14 -0.52 -7.18
C LEU A 230 -10.42 -0.23 -5.87
N TYR A 231 -10.03 1.03 -5.66
CA TYR A 231 -9.39 1.46 -4.43
C TYR A 231 -10.30 1.21 -3.22
N MET A 232 -11.57 1.59 -3.29
CA MET A 232 -12.54 1.34 -2.21
C MET A 232 -12.67 -0.15 -1.91
N ILE A 233 -12.88 -0.99 -2.92
CA ILE A 233 -13.07 -2.44 -2.70
C ILE A 233 -11.81 -3.08 -2.11
N ILE A 234 -10.62 -2.77 -2.64
CA ILE A 234 -9.39 -3.37 -2.10
C ILE A 234 -9.12 -2.86 -0.68
N THR A 235 -9.33 -1.57 -0.41
CA THR A 235 -9.15 -1.01 0.95
C THR A 235 -10.16 -1.58 1.93
N PHE A 236 -11.40 -1.83 1.51
CA PHE A 236 -12.41 -2.51 2.32
C PHE A 236 -11.96 -3.91 2.70
N ILE A 237 -11.48 -4.71 1.74
CA ILE A 237 -10.96 -6.06 2.00
C ILE A 237 -9.79 -5.97 2.99
N THR A 238 -8.83 -5.06 2.78
CA THR A 238 -7.71 -4.90 3.70
C THR A 238 -8.12 -4.41 5.08
N GLY A 239 -9.17 -3.58 5.18
CA GLY A 239 -9.72 -3.13 6.45
C GLY A 239 -10.30 -4.28 7.26
N VAL A 240 -11.07 -5.16 6.60
CA VAL A 240 -11.58 -6.39 7.23
C VAL A 240 -10.44 -7.29 7.70
N MET A 241 -9.40 -7.46 6.89
CA MET A 241 -8.23 -8.25 7.29
C MET A 241 -7.47 -7.64 8.48
N ASN A 242 -7.38 -6.31 8.55
CA ASN A 242 -6.71 -5.62 9.66
C ASN A 242 -7.42 -5.83 11.01
N TYR A 243 -8.73 -6.10 11.02
CA TYR A 243 -9.44 -6.42 12.26
C TYR A 243 -8.87 -7.66 12.97
N LEU A 244 -8.34 -8.64 12.23
CA LEU A 244 -7.73 -9.82 12.85
C LEU A 244 -6.51 -9.44 13.70
N PHE A 245 -5.74 -8.45 13.27
CA PHE A 245 -4.49 -8.07 13.92
C PHE A 245 -4.66 -7.09 15.09
N ILE A 246 -5.80 -6.39 15.17
CA ILE A 246 -6.10 -5.50 16.30
C ILE A 246 -6.83 -6.21 17.44
N ILE A 247 -7.33 -7.44 17.23
CA ILE A 247 -8.01 -8.25 18.26
C ILE A 247 -7.22 -8.33 19.59
N PRO A 248 -5.89 -8.59 19.61
CA PRO A 248 -5.14 -8.67 20.86
C PRO A 248 -5.30 -7.41 21.71
N PHE A 249 -5.28 -6.23 21.08
CA PHE A 249 -5.49 -4.96 21.79
C PHE A 249 -6.92 -4.82 22.32
N TYR A 250 -7.93 -5.12 21.50
CA TYR A 250 -9.32 -5.06 21.97
C TYR A 250 -9.61 -6.06 23.09
N ALA A 251 -8.97 -7.23 23.08
CA ALA A 251 -9.08 -8.21 24.17
C ALA A 251 -8.52 -7.63 25.48
N MET A 252 -7.36 -6.94 25.43
CA MET A 252 -6.82 -6.25 26.60
C MET A 252 -7.75 -5.14 27.09
N MET A 253 -8.28 -4.32 26.17
CA MET A 253 -9.23 -3.26 26.51
C MET A 253 -10.49 -3.82 27.18
N ALA A 254 -11.06 -4.91 26.62
CA ALA A 254 -12.21 -5.58 27.19
C ALA A 254 -11.90 -6.17 28.57
N ALA A 255 -10.74 -6.81 28.76
CA ALA A 255 -10.34 -7.37 30.04
C ALA A 255 -10.14 -6.28 31.11
N LYS A 256 -9.58 -5.12 30.75
CA LYS A 256 -9.48 -3.99 31.68
C LYS A 256 -10.85 -3.46 32.10
N VAL A 257 -11.75 -3.25 31.14
CA VAL A 257 -13.06 -2.64 31.39
C VAL A 257 -14.02 -3.60 32.10
N LEU A 258 -14.09 -4.85 31.64
CA LEU A 258 -15.09 -5.82 32.10
C LEU A 258 -14.61 -6.67 33.27
N LEU A 259 -13.33 -7.08 33.26
CA LEU A 259 -12.77 -7.98 34.27
C LEU A 259 -11.99 -7.25 35.37
N HIS A 260 -11.94 -5.91 35.30
CA HIS A 260 -11.15 -5.08 36.23
C HIS A 260 -9.69 -5.53 36.30
N TRP A 261 -9.16 -6.04 35.19
CA TRP A 261 -7.78 -6.47 35.13
C TRP A 261 -6.88 -5.23 35.22
N ASN A 262 -6.26 -5.06 36.38
CA ASN A 262 -5.14 -4.15 36.56
C ASN A 262 -3.91 -4.81 35.94
N VAL A 263 -3.82 -4.72 34.61
CA VAL A 263 -2.54 -4.90 33.93
C VAL A 263 -1.61 -3.85 34.54
N ASP A 264 -0.47 -4.28 35.09
CA ASP A 264 0.56 -3.37 35.63
C ASP A 264 0.80 -2.20 34.65
N ASP A 265 1.21 -1.04 35.18
CA ASP A 265 1.53 0.19 34.40
C ASP A 265 2.60 0.00 33.30
N SER A 266 3.13 -1.20 33.16
CA SER A 266 4.04 -1.58 32.09
C SER A 266 3.34 -1.62 30.73
N ASN A 267 3.71 -0.67 29.86
CA ASN A 267 3.26 -0.58 28.48
C ASN A 267 3.67 -1.78 27.58
N VAL A 268 4.39 -2.76 28.12
CA VAL A 268 4.94 -3.90 27.36
C VAL A 268 3.87 -4.70 26.62
N LEU A 269 2.73 -4.97 27.26
CA LEU A 269 1.67 -5.77 26.62
C LEU A 269 1.00 -4.98 25.48
N SER A 270 0.81 -3.67 25.65
CA SER A 270 0.27 -2.78 24.62
C SER A 270 1.24 -2.63 23.45
N ILE A 271 2.54 -2.56 23.73
CA ILE A 271 3.61 -2.59 22.71
C ILE A 271 3.58 -3.89 21.93
N ALA A 272 3.47 -5.05 22.59
CA ALA A 272 3.38 -6.33 21.91
C ALA A 272 2.14 -6.42 21.01
N ALA A 273 0.96 -6.01 21.51
CA ALA A 273 -0.27 -5.99 20.74
C ALA A 273 -0.19 -5.04 19.52
N MET A 274 0.36 -3.84 19.70
CA MET A 274 0.51 -2.86 18.61
C MET A 274 1.62 -3.22 17.62
N ALA A 275 2.65 -3.94 18.05
CA ALA A 275 3.63 -4.52 17.15
C ALA A 275 2.99 -5.57 16.23
N ILE A 276 2.15 -6.46 16.77
CA ILE A 276 1.38 -7.43 15.97
C ILE A 276 0.45 -6.73 14.98
N TYR A 277 -0.23 -5.67 15.43
CA TYR A 277 -1.07 -4.84 14.56
C TYR A 277 -0.26 -4.21 13.42
N ALA A 278 0.89 -3.61 13.73
CA ALA A 278 1.76 -2.99 12.73
C ALA A 278 2.24 -4.00 11.68
N LEU A 279 2.59 -5.23 12.09
CA LEU A 279 2.93 -6.31 11.16
C LEU A 279 1.79 -6.61 10.21
N GLY A 280 0.60 -6.87 10.75
CA GLY A 280 -0.61 -7.14 9.98
C GLY A 280 -0.94 -6.04 8.96
N TRP A 281 -0.77 -4.79 9.39
CA TRP A 281 -0.96 -3.63 8.53
C TRP A 281 0.01 -3.61 7.34
N ILE A 282 1.30 -3.88 7.55
CA ILE A 282 2.28 -3.98 6.44
C ILE A 282 1.86 -5.06 5.44
N PHE A 283 1.52 -6.26 5.96
CA PHE A 283 1.19 -7.42 5.13
C PHE A 283 -0.03 -7.16 4.25
N THR A 284 -1.06 -6.58 4.84
CA THR A 284 -2.31 -6.27 4.14
C THR A 284 -2.15 -5.08 3.19
N ALA A 285 -1.34 -4.08 3.53
CA ALA A 285 -1.09 -2.89 2.70
C ALA A 285 -0.37 -3.19 1.37
N VAL A 286 0.20 -4.39 1.19
CA VAL A 286 0.69 -4.86 -0.12
C VAL A 286 -0.44 -4.94 -1.15
N LEU A 287 -1.64 -5.37 -0.74
CA LEU A 287 -2.78 -5.56 -1.64
C LEU A 287 -3.21 -4.29 -2.37
N PRO A 288 -3.48 -3.14 -1.71
CA PRO A 288 -3.83 -1.92 -2.40
C PRO A 288 -2.69 -1.42 -3.30
N LEU A 289 -1.43 -1.55 -2.89
CA LEU A 289 -0.29 -1.13 -3.71
C LEU A 289 -0.21 -1.90 -5.03
N VAL A 290 -0.37 -3.23 -4.97
CA VAL A 290 -0.39 -4.10 -6.15
C VAL A 290 -1.65 -3.89 -6.99
N ALA A 291 -2.82 -3.69 -6.36
CA ALA A 291 -4.06 -3.39 -7.09
C ALA A 291 -3.95 -2.10 -7.89
N MET A 292 -3.36 -1.04 -7.30
CA MET A 292 -3.11 0.21 -8.01
C MET A 292 -2.05 0.06 -9.10
N LEU A 293 -1.09 -0.85 -8.94
CA LEU A 293 -0.14 -1.19 -10.00
C LEU A 293 -0.81 -1.88 -11.20
N PHE A 294 -1.70 -2.84 -10.96
CA PHE A 294 -2.47 -3.45 -12.06
C PHE A 294 -3.45 -2.47 -12.69
N GLN A 295 -4.03 -1.55 -11.91
CA GLN A 295 -4.83 -0.46 -12.46
C GLN A 295 -3.99 0.46 -13.36
N TYR A 296 -2.78 0.79 -12.93
CA TYR A 296 -1.82 1.54 -13.74
C TYR A 296 -1.55 0.83 -15.07
N PHE A 297 -1.16 -0.45 -15.04
CA PHE A 297 -0.89 -1.21 -16.27
C PHE A 297 -2.12 -1.31 -17.19
N ASN A 298 -3.31 -1.53 -16.62
CA ASN A 298 -4.55 -1.57 -17.38
C ASN A 298 -4.86 -0.22 -18.06
N LEU A 299 -4.61 0.92 -17.40
CA LEU A 299 -4.86 2.24 -18.00
C LEU A 299 -3.81 2.63 -19.03
N VAL A 300 -2.55 2.25 -18.82
CA VAL A 300 -1.49 2.42 -19.83
C VAL A 300 -1.83 1.60 -21.07
N GLU A 301 -2.21 0.33 -20.89
CA GLU A 301 -2.56 -0.54 -22.02
C GLU A 301 -3.74 0.02 -22.83
N ARG A 302 -4.82 0.42 -22.15
CA ARG A 302 -6.01 0.98 -22.80
C ARG A 302 -5.76 2.29 -23.56
N ARG A 303 -4.78 3.09 -23.15
CA ARG A 303 -4.48 4.39 -23.76
C ARG A 303 -3.41 4.32 -24.82
N GLU A 304 -2.46 3.40 -24.68
CA GLU A 304 -1.21 3.41 -25.47
C GLU A 304 -0.95 2.08 -26.20
N GLY A 305 -1.65 1.00 -25.84
CA GLY A 305 -1.51 -0.32 -26.46
C GLY A 305 -0.08 -0.87 -26.38
N VAL A 306 0.66 -0.56 -25.31
CA VAL A 306 2.10 -0.84 -25.23
C VAL A 306 2.37 -2.34 -25.27
N GLY A 307 1.60 -3.15 -24.55
CA GLY A 307 1.67 -4.60 -24.57
C GLY A 307 1.28 -5.20 -25.93
N LEU A 308 0.23 -4.66 -26.57
CA LEU A 308 -0.16 -5.07 -27.93
C LEU A 308 0.97 -4.80 -28.94
N ARG A 309 1.63 -3.64 -28.86
CA ARG A 309 2.78 -3.31 -29.72
C ARG A 309 3.97 -4.24 -29.48
N GLN A 310 4.27 -4.57 -28.23
CA GLN A 310 5.31 -5.54 -27.89
C GLN A 310 4.99 -6.93 -28.47
N LEU A 311 3.73 -7.36 -28.37
CA LEU A 311 3.27 -8.64 -28.93
C LEU A 311 3.37 -8.65 -30.47
N LEU A 312 2.94 -7.57 -31.13
CA LEU A 312 3.10 -7.41 -32.58
C LEU A 312 4.57 -7.45 -33.02
N ASN A 313 5.47 -6.79 -32.28
CA ASN A 313 6.90 -6.82 -32.57
C ASN A 313 7.48 -8.23 -32.41
N THR A 314 7.04 -9.00 -31.41
CA THR A 314 7.48 -10.40 -31.25
C THR A 314 6.96 -11.30 -32.37
N LEU A 315 5.74 -11.08 -32.86
CA LEU A 315 5.18 -11.82 -34.00
C LEU A 315 5.87 -11.43 -35.32
N GLY A 316 6.21 -10.16 -35.51
CA GLY A 316 6.95 -9.68 -36.69
C GLY A 316 8.41 -10.12 -36.74
N GLN A 317 9.00 -10.54 -35.62
CA GLN A 317 10.36 -11.08 -35.53
C GLN A 317 10.42 -12.61 -35.60
N ALA A 318 9.30 -13.31 -35.45
CA ALA A 318 9.24 -14.74 -35.74
C ALA A 318 9.42 -14.92 -37.25
N SER A 319 10.61 -15.35 -37.68
CA SER A 319 10.91 -15.67 -39.07
C SER A 319 9.76 -16.45 -39.67
N ALA A 320 9.16 -15.93 -40.76
CA ALA A 320 8.15 -16.66 -41.51
C ALA A 320 8.66 -18.09 -41.74
N PRO A 321 7.84 -19.13 -41.48
CA PRO A 321 8.26 -20.49 -41.79
C PRO A 321 8.72 -20.48 -43.24
N ARG A 322 10.00 -20.77 -43.47
CA ARG A 322 10.49 -21.00 -44.83
C ARG A 322 9.66 -22.17 -45.32
N VAL A 323 8.66 -21.87 -46.13
CA VAL A 323 7.96 -22.87 -46.91
C VAL A 323 9.03 -23.44 -47.82
N SER A 324 9.69 -24.50 -47.37
CA SER A 324 10.42 -25.38 -48.25
C SER A 324 9.33 -25.97 -49.12
N ASN A 325 9.06 -25.34 -50.25
CA ASN A 325 8.38 -26.00 -51.34
C ASN A 325 9.24 -27.23 -51.61
N ALA A 326 8.81 -28.39 -51.08
CA ALA A 326 9.26 -29.65 -51.59
C ALA A 326 8.94 -29.55 -53.07
N ALA A 327 9.98 -29.31 -53.87
CA ALA A 327 9.85 -29.31 -55.31
C ALA A 327 9.17 -30.63 -55.63
N TYR A 328 7.96 -30.53 -56.17
CA TYR A 328 7.24 -31.65 -56.73
C TYR A 328 8.22 -32.35 -57.67
N ARG A 329 8.74 -33.51 -57.24
CA ARG A 329 9.53 -34.39 -58.08
C ARG A 329 8.50 -35.10 -58.96
N PRO A 330 8.46 -34.81 -60.27
CA PRO A 330 7.65 -35.60 -61.18
C PRO A 330 8.25 -37.01 -61.18
N ASP A 331 7.42 -37.95 -60.79
CA ASP A 331 7.29 -39.27 -61.39
C ASP A 331 8.58 -40.09 -61.52
N GLU A 332 8.79 -41.02 -60.58
CA GLU A 332 9.49 -42.26 -60.92
C GLU A 332 8.61 -43.04 -61.90
N GLU A 333 8.68 -42.65 -63.18
CA GLU A 333 8.27 -43.49 -64.29
C GLU A 333 9.09 -44.78 -64.22
N GLY A 334 8.39 -45.90 -64.16
CA GLY A 334 9.00 -47.22 -64.14
C GLY A 334 9.83 -47.46 -65.40
N GLU A 335 11.05 -47.94 -65.21
CA GLU A 335 11.79 -48.65 -66.25
C GLU A 335 11.64 -50.16 -66.04
N TYR A 336 11.08 -50.78 -67.07
CA TYR A 336 11.22 -52.19 -67.42
C TYR A 336 12.66 -52.51 -67.81
#